data_AF-A0AA39N5V8-F1
#
_entry.id   AF-A0AA39N5V8-F1
#
_cell.length_a   1.000
_cell.length_b   1.000
_cell.length_c   1.000
_cell.angle_alpha   90.00
_cell.angle_beta   90.00
_cell.angle_gamma   90.00
#
_symmetry.space_group_name_H-M   'P 1'
#
loop_
_entity.id
_entity.type
_entity.pdbx_description
1 polymer ?
#
loop_
_entity_poly.entity_id
_entity_poly.type
_entity_poly.pdbx_seq_one_letter_code
_entity_poly.pdbx_strand_id
1 'polypeptide(L)'
;MSTPKHICQVVKLKPSSAVWPGVLAALEHARIVDYSIHYYAPLRLLIAYMKYTGTDYEVDMKKVAEDPETQRWWAMTDGMQESLIEGATGSGRDIPWWAAYIFATDIPILTGQIQDVEEVFRFEGQP
;
A
#
# COMPACT_ATOMS: atom_id res chain seq x y z
N MET A 1 13.43 15.39 14.53
CA MET A 1 12.63 14.89 13.40
C MET A 1 12.87 13.39 13.33
N SER A 2 11.82 12.57 13.31
CA SER A 2 11.98 11.10 13.19
C SER A 2 12.43 10.76 11.78
N THR A 3 13.36 9.81 11.63
CA THR A 3 13.73 9.29 10.31
C THR A 3 12.51 8.60 9.69
N PRO A 4 12.16 8.89 8.42
CA PRO A 4 11.06 8.23 7.72
C PRO A 4 11.24 6.71 7.65
N LYS A 5 10.13 5.97 7.69
CA LYS A 5 10.13 4.52 7.43
C LYS A 5 9.72 4.26 5.99
N HIS A 6 10.41 3.35 5.32
CA HIS A 6 10.11 2.94 3.95
C HIS A 6 9.39 1.60 4.00
N ILE A 7 8.25 1.49 3.33
CA ILE A 7 7.37 0.33 3.44
C ILE A 7 7.16 -0.25 2.04
N CYS A 8 7.41 -1.56 1.89
CA CYS A 8 7.13 -2.31 0.68
C CYS A 8 6.08 -3.38 0.94
N GLN A 9 5.04 -3.43 0.11
CA GLN A 9 3.90 -4.32 0.25
C GLN A 9 3.66 -5.09 -1.05
N VAL A 10 3.31 -6.39 -0.99
CA VAL A 10 3.08 -7.22 -2.19
C VAL A 10 1.74 -8.00 -2.15
N VAL A 11 0.98 -8.01 -3.27
CA VAL A 11 -0.29 -8.78 -3.49
C VAL A 11 -0.46 -9.15 -4.98
N LYS A 12 -1.43 -9.96 -5.43
CA LYS A 12 -1.69 -10.22 -6.89
C LYS A 12 -2.79 -9.34 -7.50
N LEU A 13 -2.75 -9.01 -8.81
CA LEU A 13 -3.71 -8.11 -9.52
C LEU A 13 -4.77 -8.81 -10.42
N LYS A 14 -5.96 -8.17 -10.51
CA LYS A 14 -6.98 -8.18 -11.60
C LYS A 14 -7.43 -6.71 -11.89
N PRO A 15 -8.06 -6.36 -13.04
CA PRO A 15 -8.09 -4.97 -13.59
C PRO A 15 -8.64 -3.89 -12.63
N SER A 16 -8.15 -2.65 -12.77
CA SER A 16 -8.33 -1.54 -11.78
C SER A 16 -9.30 -0.43 -12.20
N SER A 17 -9.72 0.36 -11.19
CA SER A 17 -10.52 1.60 -11.29
C SER A 17 -9.79 2.74 -10.55
N ALA A 18 -10.14 4.00 -10.83
CA ALA A 18 -9.51 5.16 -10.19
C ALA A 18 -9.75 5.18 -8.67
N VAL A 19 -8.71 5.52 -7.90
CA VAL A 19 -8.76 5.56 -6.43
C VAL A 19 -9.65 6.70 -5.93
N TRP A 20 -10.44 6.43 -4.88
CA TRP A 20 -11.40 7.40 -4.34
C TRP A 20 -10.71 8.51 -3.53
N PRO A 21 -11.15 9.78 -3.63
CA PRO A 21 -10.51 10.89 -2.94
C PRO A 21 -10.42 10.75 -1.41
N GLY A 22 -11.43 10.23 -0.70
CA GLY A 22 -11.32 10.11 0.75
C GLY A 22 -10.42 8.96 1.20
N VAL A 23 -10.16 7.96 0.35
CA VAL A 23 -9.09 6.97 0.60
C VAL A 23 -7.72 7.65 0.54
N LEU A 24 -7.50 8.54 -0.44
CA LEU A 24 -6.27 9.34 -0.52
C LEU A 24 -6.13 10.26 0.69
N ALA A 25 -7.22 10.88 1.14
CA ALA A 25 -7.22 11.72 2.34
C ALA A 25 -6.92 10.91 3.62
N ALA A 26 -7.43 9.69 3.74
CA ALA A 26 -7.14 8.79 4.86
C ALA A 26 -5.64 8.44 4.91
N LEU A 27 -5.02 8.16 3.76
CA LEU A 27 -3.58 7.92 3.65
C LEU A 27 -2.77 9.16 4.05
N GLU A 28 -3.17 10.35 3.60
CA GLU A 28 -2.52 11.61 3.96
C GLU A 28 -2.58 11.88 5.46
N HIS A 29 -3.76 11.72 6.07
CA HIS A 29 -3.93 11.86 7.53
C HIS A 29 -3.08 10.88 8.33
N ALA A 30 -2.81 9.70 7.76
CA ALA A 30 -1.96 8.67 8.33
C ALA A 30 -0.47 8.86 8.03
N ARG A 31 -0.06 10.04 7.54
CA ARG A 31 1.34 10.40 7.28
C ARG A 31 2.01 9.49 6.25
N ILE A 32 1.22 9.00 5.29
CA ILE A 32 1.72 8.28 4.12
C ILE A 32 1.95 9.27 2.98
N VAL A 33 3.17 9.26 2.46
CA VAL A 33 3.62 10.08 1.33
C VAL A 33 4.41 9.24 0.35
N ASP A 34 4.62 9.75 -0.87
CA ASP A 34 5.36 9.05 -1.92
C ASP A 34 4.89 7.61 -2.18
N TYR A 35 3.58 7.38 -2.14
CA TYR A 35 2.98 6.07 -2.35
C TYR A 35 2.87 5.77 -3.85
N SER A 36 3.45 4.66 -4.30
CA SER A 36 3.22 4.10 -5.63
C SER A 36 2.88 2.61 -5.56
N ILE A 37 2.19 2.10 -6.58
CA ILE A 37 1.98 0.66 -6.79
C ILE A 37 2.45 0.32 -8.19
N HIS A 38 3.27 -0.72 -8.29
CA HIS A 38 3.80 -1.23 -9.54
C HIS A 38 3.24 -2.62 -9.83
N TYR A 39 2.95 -2.91 -11.09
CA TYR A 39 2.55 -4.23 -11.55
C TYR A 39 3.73 -4.96 -12.17
N TYR A 40 4.04 -6.14 -11.63
CA TYR A 40 5.01 -7.09 -12.16
C TYR A 40 4.29 -8.24 -12.85
N ALA A 41 4.14 -8.11 -14.17
CA ALA A 41 3.36 -9.04 -14.99
C ALA A 41 3.80 -10.51 -14.94
N PRO A 42 5.12 -10.86 -14.92
CA PRO A 42 5.56 -12.26 -14.95
C PRO A 42 5.01 -13.12 -13.81
N LEU A 43 4.81 -12.53 -12.62
CA LEU A 43 4.25 -13.21 -11.45
C LEU A 43 2.86 -12.68 -11.06
N ARG A 44 2.32 -11.75 -11.85
CA ARG A 44 1.06 -11.05 -11.59
C ARG A 44 0.99 -10.36 -10.22
N LEU A 45 2.11 -9.78 -9.79
CA LEU A 45 2.24 -9.13 -8.48
C LEU A 45 2.02 -7.62 -8.59
N LEU A 46 1.43 -7.04 -7.57
CA LEU A 46 1.44 -5.63 -7.22
C LEU A 46 2.48 -5.42 -6.14
N ILE A 47 3.31 -4.41 -6.32
CA ILE A 47 4.37 -4.01 -5.41
C ILE A 47 4.09 -2.56 -5.04
N ALA A 48 3.56 -2.37 -3.84
CA ALA A 48 3.29 -1.10 -3.22
C ALA A 48 4.55 -0.59 -2.50
N TYR A 49 4.90 0.68 -2.69
CA TYR A 49 5.97 1.35 -1.96
C TYR A 49 5.46 2.67 -1.42
N MET A 50 5.72 2.96 -0.15
CA MET A 50 5.37 4.25 0.44
C MET A 50 6.37 4.68 1.52
N LYS A 51 6.41 5.98 1.79
CA LYS A 51 7.11 6.56 2.94
C LYS A 51 6.11 6.89 4.04
N TYR A 52 6.47 6.54 5.25
CA TYR A 52 5.73 6.91 6.45
C TYR A 52 6.53 7.97 7.24
N THR A 53 5.94 9.13 7.45
CA THR A 53 6.56 10.30 8.12
C THR A 53 6.03 10.55 9.53
N GLY A 54 5.07 9.76 10.00
CA GLY A 54 4.51 9.87 11.34
C GLY A 54 5.39 9.26 12.43
N THR A 55 4.86 9.26 13.67
CA THR A 55 5.58 8.77 14.86
C THR A 55 5.11 7.40 15.34
N ASP A 56 3.86 7.02 15.06
CA ASP A 56 3.27 5.73 15.48
C ASP A 56 2.50 5.06 14.33
N TYR A 57 3.20 4.19 13.61
CA TYR A 57 2.69 3.54 12.40
C TYR A 57 1.47 2.67 12.69
N GLU A 58 1.46 1.95 13.81
CA GLU A 58 0.37 1.04 14.15
C GLU A 58 -0.92 1.83 14.45
N VAL A 59 -0.80 2.92 15.21
CA VAL A 59 -1.93 3.80 15.51
C VAL A 59 -2.48 4.47 14.24
N ASP A 60 -1.62 4.94 13.35
CA ASP A 60 -2.06 5.62 12.14
C ASP A 60 -2.67 4.65 11.12
N MET A 61 -2.11 3.45 10.95
CA MET A 61 -2.72 2.41 10.10
C MET A 61 -4.04 1.87 10.68
N LYS A 62 -4.19 1.87 12.00
CA LYS A 62 -5.48 1.52 12.62
C LYS A 62 -6.57 2.53 12.26
N LYS A 63 -6.26 3.83 12.23
CA LYS A 63 -7.22 4.86 11.79
C LYS A 63 -7.61 4.68 10.33
N VAL A 64 -6.66 4.33 9.45
CA VAL A 64 -6.94 3.99 8.05
C VAL A 64 -7.88 2.78 7.97
N ALA A 65 -7.64 1.75 8.79
CA ALA A 65 -8.51 0.56 8.80
C ALA A 65 -9.92 0.83 9.36
N GLU A 66 -10.07 1.83 10.21
CA GLU A 66 -11.35 2.28 10.77
C GLU A 66 -12.10 3.27 9.87
N ASP A 67 -11.44 3.84 8.85
CA ASP A 67 -12.04 4.82 7.94
C ASP A 67 -13.15 4.18 7.05
N PRO A 68 -14.38 4.71 7.05
CA PRO A 68 -15.49 4.12 6.30
C PRO A 68 -15.32 4.13 4.78
N GLU A 69 -14.66 5.14 4.21
CA GLU A 69 -14.40 5.16 2.76
C GLU A 69 -13.37 4.10 2.38
N THR A 70 -12.33 3.95 3.19
CA THR A 70 -11.29 2.93 3.03
C THR A 70 -11.87 1.52 3.11
N GLN A 71 -12.76 1.25 4.08
CA GLN A 71 -13.45 -0.05 4.16
C GLN A 71 -14.33 -0.35 2.94
N ARG A 72 -15.03 0.67 2.42
CA ARG A 72 -15.85 0.52 1.19
C ARG A 72 -14.98 0.28 -0.04
N TRP A 73 -13.86 0.98 -0.14
CA TRP A 73 -12.87 0.79 -1.18
C TRP A 73 -12.31 -0.63 -1.15
N TRP A 74 -11.89 -1.11 0.02
CA TRP A 74 -11.41 -2.48 0.21
C TRP A 74 -12.44 -3.54 -0.14
N ALA A 75 -13.70 -3.36 0.25
CA ALA A 75 -14.79 -4.29 -0.11
C ALA A 75 -14.93 -4.47 -1.64
N MET A 76 -14.58 -3.45 -2.43
CA MET A 76 -14.53 -3.53 -3.89
C MET A 76 -13.21 -4.11 -4.41
N THR A 77 -12.07 -3.64 -3.89
CA THR A 77 -10.75 -3.99 -4.45
C THR A 77 -10.21 -5.34 -4.01
N ASP A 78 -10.60 -5.83 -2.84
CA ASP A 78 -10.09 -7.12 -2.32
C ASP A 78 -10.49 -8.28 -3.25
N GLY A 79 -11.69 -8.24 -3.84
CA GLY A 79 -12.13 -9.23 -4.84
C GLY A 79 -11.32 -9.23 -6.13
N MET A 80 -10.53 -8.17 -6.37
CA MET A 80 -9.62 -8.04 -7.50
C MET A 80 -8.21 -8.55 -7.17
N GLN A 81 -7.96 -8.94 -5.93
CA GLN A 81 -6.64 -9.27 -5.42
C GLN A 81 -6.61 -10.70 -4.83
N GLU A 82 -5.41 -11.20 -4.61
CA GLU A 82 -5.17 -12.44 -3.88
C GLU A 82 -3.95 -12.24 -2.98
N SER A 83 -4.11 -12.51 -1.69
CA SER A 83 -3.04 -12.39 -0.70
C SER A 83 -1.98 -13.47 -0.87
N LEU A 84 -0.74 -13.11 -0.54
CA LEU A 84 0.36 -14.06 -0.38
C LEU A 84 0.42 -14.66 1.03
N ILE A 85 -0.41 -14.17 1.96
CA ILE A 85 -0.46 -14.61 3.36
C ILE A 85 -1.54 -15.68 3.49
N GLU A 86 -1.14 -16.85 3.98
CA GLU A 86 -2.06 -17.97 4.21
C GLU A 86 -3.14 -17.58 5.23
N GLY A 87 -4.41 -17.86 4.88
CA GLY A 87 -5.57 -17.57 5.73
C GLY A 87 -6.09 -16.13 5.66
N ALA A 88 -5.45 -15.22 4.93
CA ALA A 88 -5.96 -13.87 4.74
C ALA A 88 -7.26 -13.86 3.92
N THR A 89 -8.27 -13.11 4.37
CA THR A 89 -9.62 -13.10 3.76
C THR A 89 -10.07 -11.73 3.26
N GLY A 90 -9.28 -10.68 3.48
CA GLY A 90 -9.52 -9.33 2.95
C GLY A 90 -8.71 -8.28 3.70
N SER A 91 -8.68 -7.07 3.17
CA SER A 91 -8.14 -5.89 3.83
C SER A 91 -9.06 -5.50 5.02
N GLY A 92 -8.47 -5.07 6.14
CA GLY A 92 -9.22 -4.76 7.37
C GLY A 92 -9.75 -6.00 8.11
N ARG A 93 -9.03 -7.12 8.03
CA ARG A 93 -9.24 -8.35 8.82
C ARG A 93 -8.06 -8.58 9.76
N ASP A 94 -8.19 -9.56 10.64
CA ASP A 94 -7.17 -9.87 11.66
C ASP A 94 -5.84 -10.33 11.04
N ILE A 95 -5.90 -11.01 9.90
CA ILE A 95 -4.73 -11.44 9.13
C ILE A 95 -4.43 -10.38 8.07
N PRO A 96 -3.19 -9.83 8.00
CA PRO A 96 -2.83 -8.83 7.01
C PRO A 96 -3.07 -9.31 5.57
N TRP A 97 -3.58 -8.43 4.72
CA TRP A 97 -3.84 -8.73 3.32
C TRP A 97 -2.57 -8.64 2.45
N TRP A 98 -1.69 -7.69 2.77
CA TRP A 98 -0.43 -7.46 2.06
C TRP A 98 0.75 -8.01 2.86
N ALA A 99 1.67 -8.70 2.20
CA ALA A 99 2.97 -9.01 2.79
C ALA A 99 3.79 -7.71 2.87
N ALA A 100 4.04 -7.22 4.08
CA ALA A 100 4.66 -5.93 4.32
C ALA A 100 6.08 -6.05 4.92
N TYR A 101 6.99 -5.23 4.42
CA TYR A 101 8.37 -5.13 4.89
C TYR A 101 8.72 -3.66 5.15
N ILE A 102 9.26 -3.37 6.33
CA ILE A 102 9.60 -2.01 6.78
C ILE A 102 11.12 -1.87 6.84
N PHE A 103 11.64 -0.80 6.22
CA PHE A 103 13.07 -0.51 6.11
C PHE A 103 13.38 0.86 6.67
N ALA A 104 14.59 0.99 7.23
CA ALA A 104 15.12 2.25 7.75
C ALA A 104 15.68 3.18 6.66
N THR A 105 15.81 2.68 5.44
CA THR A 105 16.38 3.37 4.27
C THR A 105 15.56 3.05 3.03
N ASP A 106 15.75 3.83 1.96
CA ASP A 106 15.19 3.54 0.65
C ASP A 106 15.54 2.12 0.18
N ILE A 107 14.59 1.47 -0.51
CA ILE A 107 14.73 0.11 -1.04
C ILE A 107 15.19 0.19 -2.50
N PRO A 108 16.16 -0.64 -2.93
CA PRO A 108 16.67 -0.63 -4.30
C PRO A 108 15.66 -0.93 -5.40
N ILE A 109 14.47 -1.42 -5.05
CA ILE A 109 13.37 -1.65 -6.00
C ILE A 109 13.04 -0.40 -6.82
N LEU A 110 13.33 0.79 -6.27
CA LEU A 110 13.12 2.09 -6.91
C LEU A 110 14.40 2.76 -7.44
N THR A 111 15.59 2.21 -7.19
CA THR A 111 16.82 2.74 -7.78
C THR A 111 17.07 2.19 -9.20
N GLY A 112 16.00 1.79 -9.90
CA GLY A 112 16.05 1.28 -11.28
C GLY A 112 16.54 -0.16 -11.43
N GLN A 113 16.57 -0.96 -10.36
CA GLN A 113 17.10 -2.33 -10.41
C GLN A 113 16.05 -3.40 -10.75
N ILE A 114 14.75 -3.13 -10.58
CA ILE A 114 13.71 -4.01 -11.13
C ILE A 114 13.29 -3.47 -12.49
N GLN A 115 13.66 -4.21 -13.53
CA GLN A 115 13.21 -4.00 -14.89
C GLN A 115 11.84 -4.69 -15.08
N ASP A 116 11.07 -4.23 -16.06
CA ASP A 116 9.77 -4.82 -16.44
C ASP A 116 8.64 -4.71 -15.39
N VAL A 117 8.65 -3.62 -14.62
CA VAL A 117 7.52 -3.22 -13.77
C VAL A 117 6.85 -1.97 -14.31
N GLU A 118 5.52 -1.97 -14.34
CA GLU A 118 4.70 -0.83 -14.77
C GLU A 118 4.17 -0.11 -13.53
N GLU A 119 4.38 1.20 -13.40
CA GLU A 119 3.69 1.98 -12.36
C GLU A 119 2.21 2.11 -12.73
N VAL A 120 1.33 1.59 -11.87
CA VAL A 120 -0.13 1.57 -12.08
C VAL A 120 -0.87 2.52 -11.14
N PHE A 121 -0.18 3.11 -10.17
CA PHE A 121 -0.73 4.09 -9.24
C PHE A 121 0.39 4.95 -8.64
N ARG A 122 0.10 6.24 -8.44
CA ARG A 122 0.97 7.21 -7.76
C ARG A 122 0.13 8.17 -6.92
N PHE A 123 0.58 8.41 -5.70
CA PHE A 123 0.05 9.39 -4.76
C PHE A 123 1.23 10.03 -4.00
N GLU A 124 1.41 11.33 -4.15
CA GLU A 124 2.53 12.04 -3.52
C GLU A 124 2.28 12.32 -2.04
N GLY A 125 1.04 12.62 -1.66
CA GLY A 125 0.70 13.09 -0.31
C GLY A 125 1.32 14.46 0.03
N GLN A 126 0.86 15.07 1.11
CA GLN A 126 1.50 16.28 1.65
C GLN A 126 2.57 15.87 2.68
N PRO A 127 3.78 16.47 2.63
CA PRO A 127 4.89 16.12 3.53
C PRO A 127 4.64 16.44 5.01
#